data_AF-A0A355IET7-F1
#
_entry.id   AF-A0A355IET7-F1
#
_cell.length_a   1.000
_cell.length_b   1.000
_cell.length_c   1.000
_cell.angle_alpha   90.00
_cell.angle_beta   90.00
_cell.angle_gamma   90.00
#
_symmetry.space_group_name_H-M   'P 1'
#
loop_
_entity.id
_entity.type
_entity.pdbx_description
1 polymer ?
#
loop_
_entity_poly.entity_id
_entity_poly.type
_entity_poly.pdbx_seq_one_letter_code
_entity_poly.pdbx_strand_id
1 'polypeptide(L)'
;VVLDASLMKGLTNVTEGLADDGVLLINSPDPPEQVRQETGIKKHRLYTVDASGISQEIMGSNHPNTPMLGALMRVADFVDYGAVKTGIRQKLAQKFRGRDQIVEGNMAAVERAYQEVSGE
;
A
#
# COMPACT_ATOMS: atom_id res chain seq x y z
N VAL A 1 -5.36 -5.05 4.54
CA VAL A 1 -4.31 -4.04 4.27
C VAL A 1 -3.81 -3.53 5.61
N VAL A 2 -2.50 -3.50 5.83
CA VAL A 2 -1.86 -3.01 7.06
C VAL A 2 -0.92 -1.86 6.70
N LEU A 3 -1.23 -0.65 7.17
CA LEU A 3 -0.49 0.57 6.84
C LEU A 3 0.74 0.80 7.74
N ASP A 4 0.73 0.21 8.94
CA ASP A 4 1.77 0.36 9.94
C ASP A 4 2.26 -1.03 10.36
N ALA A 5 3.49 -1.36 9.98
CA ALA A 5 4.10 -2.66 10.27
C ALA A 5 4.25 -2.94 11.78
N SER A 6 4.25 -1.92 12.64
CA SER A 6 4.34 -2.12 14.10
C SER A 6 3.13 -2.89 14.65
N LEU A 7 1.97 -2.80 13.97
CA LEU A 7 0.77 -3.56 14.33
C LEU A 7 0.95 -5.07 14.16
N MET A 8 1.93 -5.51 13.36
CA MET A 8 2.25 -6.92 13.16
C MET A 8 2.98 -7.55 14.34
N LYS A 9 3.64 -6.74 15.20
CA LYS A 9 4.42 -7.20 16.35
C LYS A 9 3.63 -7.11 17.67
N GLY A 10 2.37 -6.67 17.63
CA GLY A 10 1.52 -6.42 18.80
C GLY A 10 0.54 -7.54 19.14
N LEU A 11 -0.29 -7.31 20.15
CA LEU A 11 -1.36 -8.23 20.61
C LEU A 11 -2.57 -8.30 19.64
N THR A 12 -2.57 -7.47 18.60
CA THR A 12 -3.68 -7.36 17.66
C THR A 12 -3.54 -8.41 16.57
N ASN A 13 -4.50 -9.35 16.50
CA ASN A 13 -4.57 -10.28 15.38
C ASN A 13 -5.13 -9.58 14.13
N VAL A 14 -4.25 -8.98 13.31
CA VAL A 14 -4.65 -8.24 12.11
C VAL A 14 -5.22 -9.13 10.99
N THR A 15 -5.12 -10.46 11.11
CA THR A 15 -5.68 -11.42 10.16
C THR A 15 -6.98 -12.06 10.66
N GLU A 16 -7.52 -11.62 11.80
CA GLU A 16 -8.81 -12.12 12.31
C GLU A 16 -9.93 -11.81 11.30
N GLY A 17 -10.71 -12.84 10.96
CA GLY A 17 -11.81 -12.74 9.99
C GLY A 17 -11.38 -12.74 8.51
N LEU A 18 -10.08 -12.81 8.21
CA LEU A 18 -9.60 -12.95 6.84
C LEU A 18 -9.82 -14.39 6.34
N ALA A 19 -10.38 -14.54 5.14
CA ALA A 19 -10.55 -15.84 4.51
C ALA A 19 -9.20 -16.54 4.28
N ASP A 20 -9.19 -17.87 4.25
CA ASP A 20 -7.96 -18.66 4.13
C ASP A 20 -7.14 -18.32 2.85
N ASP A 21 -7.82 -17.97 1.76
CA ASP A 21 -7.26 -17.52 0.47
C ASP A 21 -7.11 -15.99 0.34
N GLY A 22 -7.43 -15.28 1.44
CA GLY A 22 -7.36 -13.84 1.54
C GLY A 22 -5.95 -13.29 1.27
N VAL A 23 -5.92 -12.02 0.86
CA VAL A 23 -4.68 -11.30 0.55
C VAL A 23 -4.35 -10.33 1.68
N LEU A 24 -3.11 -10.42 2.17
CA LEU A 24 -2.56 -9.48 3.13
C LEU A 24 -1.53 -8.59 2.44
N LEU A 25 -1.86 -7.32 2.29
CA LEU A 25 -0.95 -6.29 1.79
C LEU A 25 -0.44 -5.44 2.97
N ILE A 26 0.88 -5.37 3.14
CA ILE A 26 1.54 -4.71 4.28
C ILE A 26 2.50 -3.63 3.78
N ASN A 27 2.47 -2.47 4.41
CA ASN A 27 3.50 -1.45 4.25
C ASN A 27 4.76 -1.89 5.01
N SER A 28 5.79 -2.33 4.28
CA SER A 28 7.06 -2.80 4.83
C SER A 28 8.18 -2.67 3.79
N PRO A 29 9.39 -2.25 4.18
CA PRO A 29 10.56 -2.31 3.30
C PRO A 29 11.09 -3.74 3.13
N ASP A 30 10.72 -4.65 4.03
CA ASP A 30 11.16 -6.04 3.99
C ASP A 30 10.36 -6.85 2.95
N PRO A 31 11.00 -7.84 2.30
CA PRO A 31 10.31 -8.73 1.36
C PRO A 31 9.27 -9.63 2.08
N PRO A 32 8.24 -10.12 1.36
CA PRO A 32 7.15 -10.90 1.96
C PRO A 32 7.63 -12.10 2.78
N GLU A 33 8.66 -12.82 2.32
CA GLU A 33 9.18 -14.01 2.99
C GLU A 33 9.79 -13.67 4.36
N GLN A 34 10.49 -12.54 4.46
CA GLN A 34 11.05 -12.05 5.71
C GLN A 34 9.94 -11.62 6.67
N VAL A 35 8.96 -10.86 6.18
CA VAL A 35 7.80 -10.46 6.98
C VAL A 35 7.04 -11.68 7.51
N ARG A 36 6.88 -12.73 6.69
CA ARG A 36 6.27 -13.99 7.11
C ARG A 36 7.04 -14.66 8.25
N GLN A 37 8.36 -14.72 8.14
CA GLN A 37 9.23 -15.30 9.20
C GLN A 37 9.12 -14.51 10.51
N GLU A 38 9.13 -13.18 10.44
CA GLU A 38 9.05 -12.32 11.64
C GLU A 38 7.69 -12.36 12.33
N THR A 39 6.61 -12.46 11.56
CA THR A 39 5.23 -12.38 12.07
C THR A 39 4.61 -13.73 12.40
N GLY A 40 5.18 -14.82 11.88
CA GLY A 40 4.66 -16.16 12.05
C GLY A 40 3.32 -16.40 11.34
N ILE A 41 2.95 -15.54 10.38
CA ILE A 41 1.74 -15.72 9.57
C ILE A 41 1.84 -17.05 8.81
N LYS A 42 0.86 -17.94 9.01
CA LYS A 42 0.88 -19.30 8.45
C LYS A 42 0.02 -19.47 7.19
N LYS A 43 -0.89 -18.54 6.94
CA LYS A 43 -1.89 -18.58 5.87
C LYS A 43 -1.87 -17.27 5.08
N HIS A 44 -2.71 -17.15 4.06
CA HIS A 44 -2.89 -15.95 3.22
C HIS A 44 -1.73 -15.66 2.27
N ARG A 45 -2.06 -15.08 1.11
CA ARG A 45 -1.07 -14.54 0.18
C ARG A 45 -0.54 -13.23 0.74
N LEU A 46 0.77 -13.11 0.84
CA LEU A 46 1.42 -11.95 1.44
C LEU A 46 2.03 -11.06 0.36
N TYR A 47 1.76 -9.77 0.46
CA TYR A 47 2.36 -8.75 -0.38
C TYR A 47 2.94 -7.64 0.49
N THR A 48 4.09 -7.11 0.08
CA THR A 48 4.73 -5.98 0.75
C THR A 48 5.08 -4.88 -0.24
N VAL A 49 5.14 -3.65 0.26
CA VAL A 49 5.60 -2.46 -0.46
C VAL A 49 6.11 -1.44 0.55
N ASP A 50 7.21 -0.75 0.25
CA ASP A 50 7.70 0.35 1.10
C ASP A 50 6.95 1.66 0.81
N ALA A 51 5.66 1.71 1.14
CA ALA A 51 4.84 2.89 0.88
C ALA A 51 5.32 4.11 1.68
N SER A 52 5.86 3.89 2.88
CA SER A 52 6.47 4.94 3.70
C SER A 52 7.70 5.54 3.02
N GLY A 53 8.64 4.69 2.57
CA GLY A 53 9.85 5.10 1.85
C GLY A 53 9.52 5.81 0.53
N ILE A 54 8.63 5.24 -0.29
CA ILE A 54 8.14 5.86 -1.52
C ILE A 54 7.58 7.26 -1.26
N SER A 55 6.73 7.41 -0.24
CA SER A 55 6.16 8.71 0.12
C SER A 55 7.24 9.69 0.58
N GLN A 56 8.18 9.24 1.40
CA GLN A 56 9.26 10.07 1.92
C GLN A 56 10.18 10.57 0.80
N GLU A 57 10.52 9.71 -0.15
CA GLU A 57 11.40 10.05 -1.28
C GLU A 57 10.75 11.03 -2.27
N ILE A 58 9.46 10.86 -2.56
CA ILE A 58 8.75 11.69 -3.56
C ILE A 58 8.26 13.00 -2.94
N MET A 59 7.70 12.95 -1.73
CA MET A 59 6.98 14.07 -1.11
C MET A 59 7.69 14.67 0.10
N GLY A 60 8.84 14.13 0.52
CA GLY A 60 9.55 14.59 1.72
C GLY A 60 8.81 14.34 3.03
N SER A 61 7.73 13.56 3.01
CA SER A 61 6.86 13.30 4.16
C SER A 61 6.29 11.89 4.12
N ASN A 62 6.09 11.29 5.29
CA ASN A 62 5.58 9.93 5.43
C ASN A 62 4.04 9.89 5.42
N HIS A 63 3.48 9.57 4.26
CA HIS A 63 2.04 9.45 4.02
C HIS A 63 1.74 8.17 3.22
N PRO A 64 1.80 6.97 3.87
CA PRO A 64 1.78 5.70 3.16
C PRO A 64 0.41 5.41 2.50
N ASN A 65 -0.66 6.05 2.98
CA ASN A 65 -2.04 5.79 2.55
C ASN A 65 -2.22 5.88 1.03
N THR A 66 -1.69 6.94 0.40
CA THR A 66 -1.86 7.15 -1.04
C THR A 66 -1.08 6.12 -1.86
N PRO A 67 0.24 5.91 -1.65
CA PRO A 67 0.96 4.81 -2.31
C PRO A 67 0.32 3.43 -2.07
N MET A 68 -0.21 3.15 -0.88
CA MET A 68 -0.88 1.87 -0.59
C MET A 68 -2.14 1.64 -1.44
N LEU A 69 -2.79 2.68 -1.97
CA LEU A 69 -3.87 2.51 -2.96
C LEU A 69 -3.33 1.95 -4.28
N GLY A 70 -2.16 2.42 -4.72
CA GLY A 70 -1.47 1.88 -5.89
C GLY A 70 -1.13 0.41 -5.72
N ALA A 71 -0.54 0.04 -4.59
CA ALA A 71 -0.25 -1.35 -4.28
C ALA A 71 -1.52 -2.21 -4.18
N LEU A 72 -2.61 -1.67 -3.59
CA LEU A 72 -3.90 -2.38 -3.54
C LEU A 72 -4.44 -2.68 -4.94
N MET A 73 -4.34 -1.74 -5.88
CA MET A 73 -4.81 -1.94 -7.26
C MET A 73 -4.01 -3.01 -8.01
N ARG A 74 -2.76 -3.25 -7.64
CA ARG A 74 -1.92 -4.29 -8.26
C ARG A 74 -2.26 -5.70 -7.77
N VAL A 75 -2.72 -5.81 -6.52
CA VAL A 75 -3.07 -7.09 -5.88
C VAL A 75 -4.57 -7.42 -5.96
N ALA A 76 -5.42 -6.41 -6.12
CA ALA A 76 -6.85 -6.57 -6.37
C ALA A 76 -7.10 -6.89 -7.84
N ASP A 77 -7.74 -8.03 -8.12
CA ASP A 77 -8.07 -8.51 -9.46
C ASP A 77 -9.42 -8.00 -9.98
N PHE A 78 -10.20 -7.32 -9.13
CA PHE A 78 -11.57 -6.90 -9.42
C PHE A 78 -11.72 -5.43 -9.83
N VAL A 79 -10.61 -4.69 -10.01
CA VAL A 79 -10.67 -3.25 -10.27
C VAL A 79 -9.80 -2.82 -11.45
N ASP A 80 -10.36 -1.99 -12.34
CA ASP A 80 -9.60 -1.37 -13.42
C ASP A 80 -8.64 -0.29 -12.90
N TYR A 81 -7.36 -0.44 -13.23
CA TYR A 81 -6.30 0.45 -12.76
C TYR A 81 -6.51 1.89 -13.25
N GLY A 82 -6.88 2.08 -14.53
CA GLY A 82 -7.06 3.39 -15.14
C GLY A 82 -8.21 4.19 -14.51
N ALA A 83 -9.33 3.52 -14.25
CA ALA A 83 -10.51 4.10 -13.61
C ALA A 83 -10.20 4.57 -12.19
N VAL A 84 -9.53 3.74 -11.38
CA VAL A 84 -9.18 4.13 -10.00
C VAL A 84 -8.11 5.22 -9.99
N LYS A 85 -7.11 5.18 -10.88
CA LYS A 85 -6.09 6.23 -10.99
C LYS A 85 -6.74 7.58 -11.31
N THR A 86 -7.73 7.59 -12.19
CA THR A 86 -8.53 8.79 -12.50
C THR A 86 -9.30 9.29 -11.27
N GLY A 87 -9.97 8.40 -10.55
CA GLY A 87 -10.72 8.74 -9.33
C GLY A 87 -9.83 9.28 -8.21
N ILE A 88 -8.64 8.70 -8.00
CA ILE A 88 -7.65 9.18 -7.03
C ILE A 88 -7.22 10.61 -7.41
N ARG A 89 -6.85 10.85 -8.68
CA ARG A 89 -6.43 12.16 -9.15
C ARG A 89 -7.51 13.22 -8.93
N GLN A 90 -8.76 12.92 -9.26
CA GLN A 90 -9.89 13.83 -9.04
C GLN A 90 -10.08 14.18 -7.56
N LYS A 91 -10.04 13.19 -6.67
CA LYS A 91 -10.15 13.41 -5.22
C LYS A 91 -8.97 14.23 -4.67
N LEU A 92 -7.75 13.96 -5.12
CA LEU A 92 -6.57 14.72 -4.72
C LEU A 92 -6.63 16.16 -5.23
N ALA A 93 -6.99 16.38 -6.49
CA ALA A 93 -7.15 17.72 -7.06
C ALA A 93 -8.22 18.53 -6.32
N GLN A 94 -9.32 17.89 -5.90
CA GLN A 94 -10.34 18.55 -5.07
C GLN A 94 -9.82 18.87 -3.66
N LYS A 95 -9.09 17.95 -3.02
CA LYS A 95 -8.57 18.11 -1.66
C LYS A 95 -7.42 19.14 -1.58
N PHE A 96 -6.61 19.21 -2.63
CA PHE A 96 -5.39 20.01 -2.71
C PHE A 96 -5.48 21.09 -3.80
N ARG A 97 -6.65 21.70 -4.00
CA ARG A 97 -6.86 22.78 -4.98
C ARG A 97 -5.78 23.87 -4.84
N GLY A 98 -5.18 24.24 -5.98
CA GLY A 98 -4.10 25.22 -6.04
C GLY A 98 -2.73 24.70 -5.58
N ARG A 99 -2.58 23.39 -5.34
CA ARG A 99 -1.32 22.73 -4.93
C ARG A 99 -1.01 21.54 -5.83
N ASP A 100 -0.85 21.80 -7.13
CA ASP A 100 -0.69 20.77 -8.16
C ASP A 100 0.53 19.87 -7.91
N GLN A 101 1.61 20.42 -7.35
CA GLN A 101 2.79 19.63 -6.96
C GLN A 101 2.47 18.52 -5.96
N ILE A 102 1.54 18.75 -5.01
CA ILE A 102 1.10 17.72 -4.06
C ILE A 102 0.28 16.64 -4.79
N VAL A 103 -0.55 17.04 -5.75
CA VAL A 103 -1.35 16.11 -6.55
C VAL A 103 -0.42 15.22 -7.39
N GLU A 104 0.51 15.81 -8.14
CA GLU A 104 1.47 15.03 -8.94
C GLU A 104 2.35 14.12 -8.09
N GLY A 105 2.85 14.61 -6.94
CA GLY A 105 3.63 13.80 -6.02
C GLY A 105 2.86 12.57 -5.50
N ASN A 106 1.60 12.75 -5.11
CA ASN A 106 0.75 11.63 -4.71
C ASN A 106 0.48 10.66 -5.87
N MET A 107 0.26 11.17 -7.08
CA MET A 107 0.03 10.32 -8.26
C MET A 107 1.29 9.52 -8.64
N ALA A 108 2.48 10.12 -8.52
CA ALA A 108 3.74 9.43 -8.71
C ALA A 108 3.97 8.35 -7.65
N ALA A 109 3.63 8.61 -6.38
CA ALA A 109 3.71 7.62 -5.31
C ALA A 109 2.76 6.43 -5.54
N VAL A 110 1.54 6.67 -6.05
CA VAL A 110 0.59 5.61 -6.44
C VAL A 110 1.15 4.75 -7.57
N GLU A 111 1.70 5.36 -8.61
CA GLU A 111 2.30 4.64 -9.73
C GLU A 111 3.47 3.77 -9.26
N ARG A 112 4.37 4.35 -8.46
CA ARG A 112 5.55 3.66 -7.98
C ARG A 112 5.21 2.48 -7.07
N ALA A 113 4.26 2.65 -6.15
CA ALA A 113 3.80 1.55 -5.30
C ALA A 113 3.05 0.45 -6.07
N TYR A 114 2.35 0.79 -7.15
CA TYR A 114 1.74 -0.19 -8.05
C TYR A 114 2.81 -1.06 -8.75
N GLN A 115 3.96 -0.47 -9.08
CA GLN A 115 5.07 -1.15 -9.75
C GLN A 115 5.96 -1.95 -8.79
N GLU A 116 6.18 -1.44 -7.58
CA GLU A 116 7.15 -1.98 -6.61
C GLU A 116 6.56 -3.01 -5.64
N VAL A 117 5.24 -3.19 -5.60
CA VAL A 117 4.65 -4.21 -4.73
C VAL A 117 5.16 -5.61 -5.12
N SER A 118 5.62 -6.32 -4.10
CA SER A 118 6.18 -7.66 -4.22
C SER A 118 5.28 -8.65 -3.51
N GLY A 119 5.12 -9.84 -4.08
CA GLY A 119 4.34 -10.93 -3.50
C GLY A 119 5.05 -12.26 -3.66
N GLU A 120 4.63 -13.23 -2.85
CA GLU A 120 5.02 -14.64 -2.88
C GLU A 120 4.01 -15.52 -3.65
#